data_AF-A0ABD0PCH2-F1
#
_entry.id   AF-A0ABD0PCH2-F1
#
_cell.length_a   1.000
_cell.length_b   1.000
_cell.length_c   1.000
_cell.angle_alpha   90.00
_cell.angle_beta   90.00
_cell.angle_gamma   90.00
#
_symmetry.space_group_name_H-M   'P 1'
#
loop_
_entity.id
_entity.type
_entity.pdbx_description
1 polymer ?
#
loop_
_entity_poly.entity_id
_entity_poly.type
_entity_poly.pdbx_seq_one_letter_code
_entity_poly.pdbx_strand_id
1 'polypeptide(L)' 'STEVPPSCSNGCEHCSEYNGCLKCRPRLFILLERNDIRQIGICLAACPVGYYGIRNRDMNKCTRESLIY' A
#
# COMPACT_ATOMS: atom_id res chain seq x y z
N SER A 1 19.76 5.00 16.85
CA SER A 1 18.30 5.00 16.96
C SER A 1 17.72 4.53 15.65
N THR A 2 17.33 3.26 15.56
CA THR A 2 16.66 2.75 14.35
C THR A 2 15.21 3.22 14.45
N GLU A 3 14.89 4.34 13.80
CA GLU A 3 13.51 4.81 13.68
C GLU A 3 12.75 3.77 12.85
N VAL A 4 12.08 2.83 13.52
CA VAL A 4 11.05 2.01 12.90
C VAL A 4 9.91 2.99 12.59
N PRO A 5 9.57 3.25 11.32
CA PRO A 5 8.43 4.11 11.02
C PRO A 5 7.22 3.53 11.75
N PRO A 6 6.32 4.35 12.32
CA PRO A 6 5.15 3.83 13.02
C PRO A 6 4.43 2.88 12.07
N SER A 7 4.41 1.60 12.43
CA SER A 7 4.05 0.51 11.51
C SER A 7 2.64 0.62 10.96
N CYS A 8 1.80 1.49 11.55
CA CYS A 8 0.60 1.96 10.88
C CYS A 8 0.43 3.46 10.83
N SER A 9 0.52 3.96 9.60
CA SER A 9 0.14 5.28 9.14
C SER A 9 -1.38 5.52 9.20
N ASN A 10 -1.76 6.80 9.22
CA ASN A 10 -3.15 7.24 9.11
C ASN A 10 -3.84 6.60 7.89
N GLY A 11 -5.04 6.03 8.10
CA GLY A 11 -5.84 5.44 7.02
C GLY A 11 -5.81 3.92 6.91
N CYS A 12 -5.09 3.23 7.78
CA CYS A 12 -5.11 1.76 7.87
C CYS A 12 -6.20 1.25 8.84
N GLU A 13 -6.92 0.19 8.47
CA GLU A 13 -7.87 -0.55 9.33
C GLU A 13 -7.20 -1.73 10.04
N HIS A 14 -6.36 -2.47 9.33
CA HIS A 14 -5.68 -3.65 9.86
C HIS A 14 -4.19 -3.58 9.57
N CYS A 15 -3.39 -3.72 10.61
CA CYS A 15 -1.94 -3.54 10.58
C CYS A 15 -1.18 -4.79 10.98
N SER A 16 0.02 -4.98 10.43
CA SER A 16 1.05 -5.79 11.08
C SER A 16 2.38 -5.06 11.13
N GLU A 17 3.21 -5.42 12.12
CA GLU A 17 4.52 -4.80 12.32
C GLU A 17 5.45 -4.95 11.11
N TYR A 18 5.38 -6.10 10.42
CA TYR A 18 6.31 -6.45 9.35
C TYR A 18 5.80 -6.12 7.94
N ASN A 19 4.49 -6.23 7.71
CA ASN A 19 3.89 -6.03 6.40
C ASN A 19 3.25 -4.64 6.27
N GLY A 20 3.27 -3.83 7.33
CA GLY A 20 2.56 -2.56 7.39
C GLY A 20 1.05 -2.75 7.29
N CYS A 21 0.40 -1.93 6.49
CA CYS A 21 -1.05 -2.00 6.37
C CYS A 21 -1.51 -3.22 5.56
N LEU A 22 -2.37 -4.03 6.15
CA LEU A 22 -3.03 -5.18 5.52
C LEU A 22 -4.35 -4.78 4.85
N LYS A 23 -5.01 -3.73 5.36
CA LYS A 23 -6.28 -3.22 4.81
C LYS A 23 -6.44 -1.73 5.06
N CYS A 24 -6.62 -0.95 3.99
CA CYS A 24 -6.90 0.47 4.07
C CYS A 24 -8.38 0.76 4.33
N ARG A 25 -8.68 1.94 4.90
CA ARG A 25 -10.04 2.46 5.01
C ARG A 25 -10.69 2.60 3.61
N PRO A 26 -12.03 2.56 3.52
CA PRO A 26 -12.74 2.80 2.28
C PRO A 26 -12.28 4.08 1.59
N ARG A 27 -12.30 4.07 0.24
CA ARG A 27 -11.84 5.14 -0.67
C ARG A 27 -10.32 5.24 -0.87
N LEU A 28 -9.51 4.83 0.09
CA LEU A 28 -8.05 4.78 -0.07
C LEU A 28 -7.63 3.58 -0.92
N PHE A 29 -6.42 3.66 -1.48
CA PHE A 29 -5.77 2.60 -2.24
C PHE A 29 -4.60 2.04 -1.45
N ILE A 30 -4.48 0.72 -1.41
CA ILE A 30 -3.28 0.05 -0.90
C ILE A 30 -2.21 0.00 -2.00
N LEU A 31 -1.00 0.47 -1.70
CA LEU A 31 0.20 0.26 -2.51
C LEU A 31 1.12 -0.72 -1.76
N LEU A 32 1.61 -1.74 -2.47
CA LEU A 32 2.62 -2.65 -1.94
C LEU A 32 4.00 -2.14 -2.37
N GLU A 33 4.67 -1.44 -1.48
CA GLU A 33 6.03 -0.97 -1.69
C GLU A 33 7.02 -2.11 -1.42
N ARG A 34 7.92 -2.37 -2.36
CA ARG A 34 8.92 -3.42 -2.24
C ARG A 34 10.29 -2.80 -1.96
N ASN A 35 10.83 -3.12 -0.79
CA ASN A 35 12.17 -2.75 -0.36
C ASN A 35 12.96 -4.06 -0.15
N ASP A 36 13.75 -4.46 -1.16
CA ASP A 36 14.46 -5.73 -1.24
C ASP A 36 13.55 -6.97 -1.07
N ILE A 37 13.75 -7.71 0.03
CA ILE A 37 12.96 -8.88 0.42
C ILE A 37 11.67 -8.50 1.14
N ARG A 38 11.53 -7.25 1.57
CA ARG A 38 10.37 -6.77 2.33
C ARG A 38 9.35 -6.18 1.37
N GLN A 39 8.09 -6.45 1.67
CA GLN A 39 6.95 -5.82 1.02
C GLN A 39 6.05 -5.23 2.10
N ILE A 40 5.80 -3.93 2.01
CA ILE A 40 5.03 -3.19 3.01
C ILE A 40 3.82 -2.55 2.33
N GLY A 41 2.64 -2.72 2.92
CA GLY A 41 1.42 -2.07 2.48
C GLY A 41 1.31 -0.66 3.04
N ILE A 42 1.06 0.31 2.15
CA ILE A 42 0.81 1.71 2.50
C ILE A 42 -0.53 2.17 1.92
N CYS A 43 -1.21 3.09 2.61
CA CYS A 43 -2.51 3.61 2.18
C CYS A 43 -2.38 5.02 1.59
N LEU A 44 -2.88 5.20 0.37
CA LEU A 44 -2.80 6.46 -0.37
C LEU A 44 -4.18 6.91 -0.85
N ALA A 45 -4.38 8.23 -0.95
CA ALA A 45 -5.60 8.78 -1.54
C ALA A 45 -5.65 8.61 -3.07
N ALA A 46 -4.49 8.58 -3.71
CA ALA A 46 -4.31 8.38 -5.14
C ALA A 46 -3.04 7.55 -5.41
N CYS A 47 -3.02 6.81 -6.51
CA CYS A 47 -1.85 6.02 -6.88
C CYS A 47 -0.72 6.90 -7.43
N PRO A 48 0.56 6.57 -7.17
CA PRO A 48 1.70 7.32 -7.67
C PRO A 48 1.86 7.15 -9.20
N VAL A 49 2.72 7.98 -9.80
CA VAL A 49 3.04 7.91 -11.24
C VAL A 49 3.58 6.53 -11.60
N GLY A 50 3.12 5.98 -12.73
CA GLY A 50 3.45 4.62 -13.20
C GLY A 50 2.60 3.52 -12.56
N TYR A 51 1.58 3.90 -11.79
CA TYR A 51 0.58 2.99 -11.22
C TYR A 51 -0.83 3.47 -11.55
N TYR A 52 -1.73 2.54 -11.82
CA TYR A 52 -3.16 2.80 -11.95
C TYR A 52 -3.92 2.22 -10.75
N GLY A 53 -5.02 2.88 -10.40
CA GLY A 53 -5.89 2.46 -9.30
C GLY A 53 -6.94 1.46 -9.76
N ILE A 54 -7.05 0.32 -9.08
CA ILE A 54 -8.11 -0.66 -9.26
C ILE A 54 -9.04 -0.60 -8.05
N ARG A 55 -10.34 -0.44 -8.28
CA ARG A 55 -11.36 -0.49 -7.22
C ARG A 55 -12.03 -1.86 -7.22
N ASN A 56 -11.87 -2.62 -6.14
CA ASN A 56 -12.57 -3.89 -5.93
C ASN A 56 -13.53 -3.80 -4.74
N ARG A 57 -14.45 -4.77 -4.64
CA ARG A 57 -15.37 -4.89 -3.51
C ARG A 57 -14.63 -5.03 -2.17
N ASP A 58 -13.50 -5.72 -2.17
CA ASP A 58 -12.73 -6.00 -0.95
C ASP A 58 -11.81 -4.85 -0.55
N MET A 59 -11.06 -4.28 -1.51
CA MET A 59 -10.19 -3.13 -1.31
C MET A 59 -9.78 -2.48 -2.63
N ASN A 60 -9.44 -1.18 -2.60
CA ASN A 60 -8.82 -0.54 -3.76
C ASN A 60 -7.29 -0.73 -3.68
N LYS A 61 -6.63 -0.97 -4.83
CA LYS A 61 -5.19 -1.23 -4.90
C LYS A 61 -4.52 -0.45 -6.03
N CYS A 62 -3.27 -0.06 -5.82
CA CYS A 62 -2.42 0.48 -6.87
C CYS A 62 -1.67 -0.65 -7.56
N THR A 63 -1.77 -0.72 -8.89
CA THR A 63 -1.11 -1.74 -9.71
C THR A 63 -0.13 -1.05 -10.66
N ARG A 64 1.11 -1.54 -10.71
CA ARG A 64 2.14 -0.97 -11.59
C ARG A 64 1.72 -1.21 -13.03
N GLU A 65 1.92 -0.21 -13.88
CA GLU A 65 1.81 -0.40 -15.32
C GLU A 65 2.94 -1.34 -15.75
N SER A 66 2.57 -2.54 -16.18
CA SER A 66 3.52 -3.46 -16.81
C SER A 66 3.64 -3.07 -18.28
N LEU A 67 4.74 -2.45 -18.66
CA LEU A 67 5.13 -2.40 -20.07
C LEU A 67 5.47 -3.82 -20.48
N ILE A 68 4.60 -4.44 -21.29
CA ILE A 68 4.94 -5.65 -22.01
C ILE A 68 5.83 -5.19 -23.16
N TYR A 69 7.13 -5.52 -23.08
CA TYR A 69 8.07 -5.38 -24.19
C TYR A 69 8.06 -6.66 -25.03
#